data_AF-W7DWI5-F1
#
_entry.id   AF-W7DWI5-F1
#
_cell.length_a   1.000
_cell.length_b   1.000
_cell.length_c   1.000
_cell.angle_alpha   90.00
_cell.angle_beta   90.00
_cell.angle_gamma   90.00
#
_symmetry.space_group_name_H-M   'P 1'
#
loop_
_entity.id
_entity.type
_entity.pdbx_description
1 polymer ?
#
loop_
_entity_poly.entity_id
_entity_poly.type
_entity_poly.pdbx_seq_one_letter_code
_entity_poly.pdbx_strand_id
1 'polypeptide(L)'
;MKGHRFVIIPGILSMTLGLIVLSMAWNAPSLFVAALIFGLGYGMTQPALQALAVERAAPDKIGAANGTFLSGMDLGMAIGSFGLSLIATYSNYSFMYLSSITALIVLALTYWFTIGKSRVDH
;
A
#
# COMPACT_ATOMS: atom_id res chain seq x y z
N MET A 1 -7.68 -8.12 16.11
CA MET A 1 -8.18 -8.42 14.74
C MET A 1 -9.27 -7.49 14.16
N LYS A 2 -10.28 -6.97 14.90
CA LYS A 2 -11.34 -6.10 14.30
C LYS A 2 -10.85 -4.69 13.89
N GLY A 3 -9.91 -4.10 14.64
CA GLY A 3 -9.40 -2.75 14.37
C GLY A 3 -8.63 -2.64 13.05
N HIS A 4 -7.94 -3.70 12.63
CA HIS A 4 -7.11 -3.68 11.42
C HIS A 4 -7.87 -3.43 10.13
N ARG A 5 -9.02 -4.10 9.97
CA ARG A 5 -9.89 -3.91 8.80
C ARG A 5 -10.45 -2.50 8.74
N PHE A 6 -10.74 -1.92 9.90
CA PHE A 6 -11.29 -0.57 10.02
C PHE A 6 -10.27 0.52 9.65
N VAL A 7 -8.97 0.22 9.62
CA VAL A 7 -7.90 1.16 9.26
C VAL A 7 -7.35 0.91 7.86
N ILE A 8 -7.16 -0.35 7.46
CA ILE A 8 -6.55 -0.70 6.17
C ILE A 8 -7.47 -0.40 4.99
N ILE A 9 -8.77 -0.70 5.09
CA ILE A 9 -9.72 -0.46 3.99
C ILE A 9 -9.83 1.05 3.67
N PRO A 10 -10.12 1.94 4.63
CA PRO A 10 -10.14 3.37 4.34
C PRO A 10 -8.76 3.90 3.95
N GLY A 11 -7.68 3.30 4.46
CA GLY A 11 -6.31 3.61 4.04
C GLY A 11 -6.07 3.35 2.55
N ILE A 12 -6.43 2.17 2.05
CA ILE A 12 -6.32 1.80 0.63
C ILE A 12 -7.20 2.70 -0.25
N LEU A 13 -8.43 3.01 0.21
CA LEU A 13 -9.30 3.95 -0.51
C LEU A 13 -8.69 5.35 -0.59
N SER A 14 -8.12 5.85 0.51
CA SER A 14 -7.43 7.14 0.55
C SER A 14 -6.21 7.15 -0.38
N MET A 15 -5.38 6.10 -0.37
CA MET A 15 -4.24 5.99 -1.30
C MET A 15 -4.69 5.97 -2.76
N THR A 16 -5.77 5.24 -3.06
CA THR A 16 -6.35 5.16 -4.41
C THR A 16 -6.84 6.53 -4.87
N LEU A 17 -7.59 7.25 -4.02
CA LEU A 17 -8.04 8.61 -4.29
C LEU A 17 -6.85 9.55 -4.51
N GLY A 18 -5.81 9.45 -3.67
CA GLY A 18 -4.58 10.23 -3.83
C GLY A 18 -3.93 10.04 -5.19
N LEU A 19 -3.82 8.79 -5.67
CA LEU A 19 -3.27 8.48 -7.00
C LEU A 19 -4.15 9.00 -8.15
N ILE A 20 -5.48 8.94 -8.01
CA ILE A 20 -6.40 9.51 -9.01
C ILE A 20 -6.21 11.03 -9.09
N VAL A 21 -6.17 11.73 -7.96
CA VAL A 21 -5.91 13.18 -7.92
C VAL A 21 -4.53 13.49 -8.51
N LEU A 22 -3.52 12.68 -8.20
CA LEU A 22 -2.16 12.84 -8.73
C LEU A 22 -2.10 12.64 -10.26
N SER A 23 -2.91 11.73 -10.81
CA SER A 23 -3.01 11.52 -12.26
C SER A 23 -3.57 12.73 -13.02
N MET A 24 -4.35 13.57 -12.33
CA MET A 24 -4.95 14.79 -12.87
C MET A 24 -4.23 16.05 -12.38
N ALA A 25 -3.08 15.94 -11.72
CA ALA A 25 -2.39 17.09 -11.15
C ALA A 25 -1.65 17.90 -12.23
N TRP A 26 -1.85 19.22 -12.22
CA TRP A 26 -1.32 20.17 -13.22
C TRP A 26 -0.43 21.26 -12.61
N ASN A 27 -0.45 21.42 -11.29
CA ASN A 27 0.25 22.48 -10.58
C ASN A 27 0.70 22.04 -9.16
N ALA A 28 1.62 22.80 -8.56
CA ALA A 28 2.17 22.47 -7.24
C ALA A 28 1.09 22.31 -6.14
N PRO A 29 0.06 23.17 -6.03
CA PRO A 29 -1.01 22.97 -5.05
C PRO A 29 -1.75 21.64 -5.21
N SER A 30 -2.06 21.23 -6.44
CA SER A 30 -2.72 19.94 -6.70
C SER A 30 -1.84 18.74 -6.30
N LEU A 31 -0.52 18.84 -6.44
CA LEU A 31 0.42 17.83 -5.97
C LEU A 31 0.41 17.71 -4.44
N PHE A 32 0.39 18.83 -3.71
CA PHE A 32 0.33 18.80 -2.24
C PHE A 32 -0.97 18.18 -1.74
N VAL A 33 -2.11 18.51 -2.37
CA VAL A 33 -3.41 17.90 -2.03
C VAL A 33 -3.38 16.39 -2.24
N ALA A 34 -2.89 15.94 -3.39
CA ALA A 34 -2.75 14.51 -3.69
C ALA A 34 -1.79 13.81 -2.70
N ALA A 35 -0.66 14.42 -2.39
CA ALA A 35 0.32 13.91 -1.43
C ALA A 35 -0.25 13.78 -0.02
N LEU A 36 -1.06 14.74 0.43
CA LEU A 36 -1.76 14.65 1.73
C LEU A 36 -2.75 13.50 1.75
N ILE A 37 -3.60 13.37 0.72
CA ILE A 37 -4.59 12.29 0.63
C ILE A 37 -3.90 10.92 0.59
N PHE A 38 -2.86 10.78 -0.23
CA PHE A 38 -2.08 9.54 -0.31
C PHE A 38 -1.35 9.24 1.01
N GLY A 39 -0.70 10.25 1.58
CA GLY A 39 0.08 10.15 2.82
C GLY A 39 -0.77 9.72 4.02
N LEU A 40 -2.00 10.23 4.13
CA LEU A 40 -2.96 9.77 5.14
C LEU A 40 -3.24 8.27 5.00
N GLY A 41 -3.52 7.83 3.77
CA GLY A 41 -3.78 6.41 3.49
C GLY A 41 -2.58 5.52 3.78
N TYR A 42 -1.39 5.96 3.37
CA TYR A 42 -0.13 5.25 3.61
C TYR A 42 0.20 5.15 5.11
N GLY A 43 0.09 6.26 5.84
CA GLY A 43 0.35 6.34 7.28
C GLY A 43 -0.62 5.52 8.12
N MET A 44 -1.81 5.22 7.61
CA MET A 44 -2.75 4.27 8.23
C MET A 44 -2.41 2.81 7.88
N THR A 45 -2.14 2.55 6.60
CA THR A 45 -2.04 1.19 6.05
C THR A 45 -0.72 0.52 6.41
N GLN A 46 0.39 1.24 6.30
CA GLN A 46 1.73 0.68 6.51
C GLN A 46 1.96 0.16 7.94
N PRO A 47 1.78 0.96 9.02
CA PRO A 47 1.99 0.47 10.38
C PRO A 47 0.97 -0.59 10.77
N ALA A 48 -0.25 -0.53 10.23
CA ALA A 48 -1.21 -1.60 10.39
C ALA A 48 -0.62 -2.90 9.81
N LEU A 49 -0.30 -2.96 8.51
CA LEU A 49 0.23 -4.19 7.90
C LEU A 49 1.47 -4.75 8.62
N GLN A 50 2.37 -3.88 9.07
CA GLN A 50 3.52 -4.26 9.88
C GLN A 50 3.10 -4.90 11.21
N ALA A 51 2.17 -4.29 11.93
CA ALA A 51 1.64 -4.84 13.17
C ALA A 51 0.92 -6.19 12.96
N LEU A 52 0.21 -6.40 11.85
CA LEU A 52 -0.39 -7.71 11.53
C LEU A 52 0.66 -8.79 11.27
N ALA A 53 1.76 -8.44 10.61
CA ALA A 53 2.86 -9.36 10.37
C ALA A 53 3.53 -9.77 11.69
N VAL A 54 3.72 -8.83 12.60
CA VAL A 54 4.30 -9.07 13.93
C VAL A 54 3.33 -9.82 14.86
N GLU A 55 2.04 -9.50 14.87
CA GLU A 55 1.01 -10.17 15.69
C GLU A 55 0.89 -11.66 15.37
N ARG A 56 1.20 -12.06 14.13
CA ARG A 56 1.18 -13.47 13.69
C ARG A 56 2.50 -14.20 13.91
N ALA A 57 3.56 -13.51 14.31
CA ALA A 57 4.86 -14.11 14.58
C ALA A 57 4.92 -14.68 15.99
N ALA A 58 5.72 -15.74 16.17
CA ALA A 58 6.05 -16.23 17.51
C ALA A 58 6.84 -15.15 18.28
N PRO A 59 6.74 -15.06 19.62
CA PRO A 59 7.38 -14.01 20.41
C PRO A 59 8.90 -13.90 20.20
N ASP A 60 9.57 -15.03 19.97
CA ASP A 60 11.01 -15.14 19.67
C ASP A 60 11.37 -14.71 18.24
N LYS A 61 10.38 -14.58 17.35
CA LYS A 61 10.57 -14.28 15.91
C LYS A 61 10.07 -12.89 15.50
N ILE A 62 9.68 -12.04 16.45
CA ILE A 62 9.20 -10.68 16.17
C ILE A 62 10.23 -9.87 15.36
N GLY A 63 11.51 -9.93 15.74
CA GLY A 63 12.60 -9.26 15.03
C GLY A 63 12.74 -9.74 13.58
N ALA A 64 12.66 -11.05 13.36
CA ALA A 64 12.72 -11.66 12.03
C ALA A 64 11.49 -11.31 11.17
N ALA A 65 10.30 -11.26 11.77
CA ALA A 65 9.07 -10.84 11.09
C ALA A 65 9.15 -9.39 10.61
N ASN A 66 9.64 -8.49 11.48
CA ASN A 66 9.84 -7.09 11.11
C ASN A 66 10.91 -6.93 10.02
N GLY A 67 12.04 -7.64 10.14
CA GLY A 67 13.09 -7.65 9.12
C GLY A 67 12.55 -8.11 7.77
N THR A 68 11.79 -9.21 7.74
CA THR A 68 11.19 -9.74 6.51
C THR A 68 10.18 -8.76 5.91
N PHE A 69 9.36 -8.09 6.73
CA PHE A 69 8.41 -7.08 6.27
C PHE A 69 9.13 -5.90 5.60
N LEU A 70 10.15 -5.35 6.26
CA LEU A 70 10.92 -4.22 5.74
C LEU A 70 11.71 -4.60 4.48
N SER A 71 12.38 -5.76 4.47
CA SER A 71 13.07 -6.24 3.27
C SER A 71 12.10 -6.44 2.10
N GLY A 72 10.91 -7.00 2.35
CA GLY A 72 9.86 -7.13 1.33
C GLY A 72 9.39 -5.78 0.79
N MET A 73 9.25 -4.79 1.66
CA MET A 73 8.91 -3.42 1.29
C MET A 73 10.00 -2.77 0.42
N ASP A 74 11.28 -2.89 0.81
CA ASP A 74 12.40 -2.35 0.05
C ASP A 74 12.51 -2.99 -1.35
N LEU A 75 12.31 -4.31 -1.43
CA LEU A 75 12.23 -5.03 -2.70
C LEU A 75 11.06 -4.53 -3.56
N GLY A 76 9.89 -4.37 -2.95
CA GLY A 76 8.71 -3.81 -3.62
C GLY A 76 8.95 -2.40 -4.14
N MET A 77 9.61 -1.54 -3.36
CA MET A 77 9.99 -0.19 -3.79
C MET A 77 11.00 -0.23 -4.94
N ALA A 78 12.00 -1.10 -4.90
CA ALA A 78 12.99 -1.22 -5.98
C ALA A 78 12.35 -1.67 -7.30
N ILE A 79 11.57 -2.75 -7.26
CA ILE A 79 10.87 -3.30 -8.44
C ILE A 79 9.83 -2.31 -8.94
N GLY A 80 9.03 -1.75 -8.04
CA GLY A 80 7.97 -0.80 -8.37
C GLY A 80 8.53 0.49 -8.98
N SER A 81 9.57 1.07 -8.39
CA SER A 81 10.19 2.29 -8.90
C SER A 81 10.76 2.08 -10.30
N PHE A 82 11.44 0.95 -10.53
CA PHE A 82 11.96 0.62 -11.86
C PHE A 82 10.83 0.43 -12.88
N GLY A 83 9.82 -0.38 -12.55
CA GLY A 83 8.69 -0.64 -13.45
C GLY A 83 7.87 0.61 -13.78
N LEU A 84 7.52 1.40 -12.76
CA LEU A 84 6.79 2.66 -12.92
C LEU A 84 7.62 3.70 -13.67
N SER A 85 8.95 3.74 -13.46
CA SER A 85 9.86 4.61 -14.22
C SER A 85 9.83 4.29 -15.71
N LEU A 86 9.81 3.01 -16.09
CA LEU A 86 9.65 2.62 -17.51
C LEU A 86 8.31 3.10 -18.07
N ILE A 87 7.22 2.91 -17.32
CA ILE A 87 5.89 3.38 -17.74
C ILE A 87 5.90 4.89 -17.94
N ALA A 88 6.45 5.67 -17.00
CA ALA A 88 6.56 7.13 -17.14
C ALA A 88 7.40 7.54 -18.36
N THR A 89 8.47 6.80 -18.65
CA THR A 89 9.37 7.10 -19.78
C THR A 89 8.70 6.88 -21.14
N TYR A 90 7.91 5.80 -21.29
CA TYR A 90 7.30 5.43 -22.58
C TYR A 90 5.85 5.91 -22.76
N SER A 91 5.20 6.40 -21.71
CA SER A 91 3.82 6.90 -21.76
C SER A 91 3.72 8.33 -21.23
N ASN A 92 3.26 8.52 -20.00
CA ASN A 92 3.24 9.78 -19.27
C ASN A 92 3.01 9.53 -17.77
N TYR A 93 3.20 10.57 -16.95
CA TYR A 93 3.01 10.49 -15.50
C TYR A 93 1.57 10.16 -15.09
N SER A 94 0.56 10.67 -15.79
CA SER A 94 -0.85 10.36 -15.48
C SER A 94 -1.13 8.86 -15.59
N PHE A 95 -0.67 8.23 -16.67
CA PHE A 95 -0.83 6.80 -16.88
C PHE A 95 0.01 5.98 -15.88
N MET A 96 1.22 6.44 -15.53
CA MET A 96 2.02 5.84 -14.46
C MET A 96 1.23 5.79 -13.14
N TYR A 97 0.65 6.91 -12.70
CA TYR A 97 -0.11 6.96 -11.45
C TYR A 97 -1.37 6.10 -11.47
N LEU A 98 -2.10 6.05 -12.60
CA LEU A 98 -3.25 5.16 -12.75
C LEU A 98 -2.84 3.69 -12.74
N SER A 99 -1.73 3.34 -13.38
CA SER A 99 -1.21 1.96 -13.37
C SER A 99 -0.82 1.51 -11.96
N SER A 100 -0.34 2.41 -11.09
CA SER A 100 -0.02 2.13 -9.68
C SER A 100 -1.24 1.68 -8.86
N ILE A 101 -2.47 2.00 -9.29
CA ILE A 101 -3.70 1.53 -8.64
C ILE A 101 -3.79 0.00 -8.71
N THR A 102 -3.23 -0.64 -9.73
CA THR A 102 -3.19 -2.11 -9.82
C THR A 102 -2.45 -2.76 -8.65
N ALA A 103 -1.37 -2.14 -8.16
CA ALA A 103 -0.66 -2.60 -6.98
C ALA A 103 -1.53 -2.49 -5.70
N LEU A 104 -2.34 -1.43 -5.57
CA LEU A 104 -3.30 -1.30 -4.47
C LEU A 104 -4.42 -2.33 -4.56
N ILE A 105 -4.87 -2.70 -5.76
CA ILE A 105 -5.83 -3.77 -5.98
C ILE A 105 -5.24 -5.12 -5.55
N VAL A 106 -3.99 -5.41 -5.94
CA VAL A 106 -3.29 -6.63 -5.50
C VAL A 106 -3.16 -6.66 -3.97
N LEU A 107 -2.84 -5.52 -3.34
CA LEU A 107 -2.82 -5.42 -1.88
C LEU A 107 -4.20 -5.71 -1.27
N ALA A 108 -5.27 -5.12 -1.82
CA ALA A 108 -6.64 -5.35 -1.34
C ALA A 108 -7.06 -6.82 -1.47
N LEU A 109 -6.75 -7.47 -2.61
CA LEU A 109 -7.04 -8.88 -2.85
C LEU A 109 -6.26 -9.79 -1.90
N THR A 110 -4.94 -9.60 -1.79
CA THR A 110 -4.09 -10.40 -0.89
C THR A 110 -4.53 -10.24 0.56
N TYR A 111 -4.90 -9.03 0.98
CA TYR A 111 -5.49 -8.77 2.28
C TYR A 111 -6.80 -9.54 2.48
N TRP A 112 -7.71 -9.48 1.51
CA TRP A 112 -9.01 -10.18 1.56
C TRP A 112 -8.86 -11.69 1.69
N PHE A 113 -7.99 -12.32 0.87
CA PHE A 113 -7.74 -13.77 0.93
C PHE A 113 -7.11 -14.20 2.25
N THR A 114 -6.14 -13.43 2.74
CA THR A 114 -5.43 -13.71 4.00
C THR A 114 -6.34 -13.67 5.23
N ILE A 115 -7.39 -12.85 5.15
CA ILE A 115 -8.35 -12.65 6.22
C ILE A 115 -9.59 -13.54 6.08
N GLY A 116 -9.98 -13.88 4.85
CA GLY A 116 -11.00 -14.88 4.56
C GLY A 116 -10.62 -16.25 5.13
N LYS A 117 -9.33 -16.64 5.02
CA LYS A 117 -8.82 -17.88 5.62
C LYS A 117 -8.92 -17.92 7.15
N SER A 118 -8.61 -16.81 7.85
CA SER A 118 -8.75 -16.74 9.32
C SER A 118 -10.18 -16.90 9.86
N ARG A 119 -11.21 -16.95 9.00
CA ARG A 119 -12.61 -17.19 9.41
C ARG A 119 -13.02 -18.67 9.31
N VAL A 120 -12.23 -19.51 8.64
CA VAL A 120 -12.55 -20.93 8.40
C VAL A 120 -11.91 -21.85 9.45
N ASP A 121 -10.91 -21.35 10.18
CA ASP A 121 -10.18 -22.13 11.20
C ASP A 121 -10.75 -21.96 12.64
N HIS A 122 -12.01 -21.55 12.77
CA HIS A 122 -12.74 -21.50 14.05
C HIS A 122 -14.05 -22.28 13.98
#